data_AF-A0A9E5Z6W1-F1
#
_entry.id   AF-A0A9E5Z6W1-F1
#
_cell.length_a   1.000
_cell.length_b   1.000
_cell.length_c   1.000
_cell.angle_alpha   90.00
_cell.angle_beta   90.00
_cell.angle_gamma   90.00
#
_symmetry.space_group_name_H-M   'P 1'
#
loop_
_entity.id
_entity.type
_entity.pdbx_description
1 polymer ?
#
loop_
_entity_poly.entity_id
_entity_poly.type
_entity_poly.pdbx_seq_one_letter_code
_entity_poly.pdbx_strand_id
1 'polypeptide(L)'
;MVGIINGILFLFTLAIFARVILSFVMQLSAGRPHPVLVSINLLVNQITEPVLGPIRKSLPSFGGFDFSPMVVLIILILLRKVVDAAL
;
A
#
# COMPACT_ATOMS: atom_id res chain seq x y z
N MET A 1 -24.50 -3.04 -3.42
CA MET A 1 -23.52 -3.30 -2.34
C MET A 1 -22.15 -3.65 -2.89
N VAL A 2 -22.05 -4.57 -3.85
CA VAL A 2 -20.79 -4.97 -4.52
C VAL A 2 -19.97 -3.79 -5.04
N GLY A 3 -20.60 -2.82 -5.70
CA GLY A 3 -19.91 -1.63 -6.23
C GLY A 3 -19.20 -0.78 -5.16
N ILE A 4 -19.78 -0.65 -3.97
CA ILE A 4 -19.16 0.12 -2.87
C ILE A 4 -17.93 -0.63 -2.34
N ILE A 5 -18.04 -1.94 -2.15
CA ILE A 5 -16.93 -2.78 -1.68
C ILE A 5 -15.78 -2.72 -2.69
N ASN A 6 -16.08 -2.89 -3.98
CA ASN A 6 -15.07 -2.78 -5.04
C ASN A 6 -14.45 -1.39 -5.12
N GLY A 7 -15.23 -0.33 -4.90
CA GLY A 7 -14.73 1.03 -4.79
C GLY A 7 -13.72 1.18 -3.66
N ILE A 8 -14.03 0.66 -2.47
CA ILE A 8 -13.12 0.69 -1.32
C ILE A 8 -11.85 -0.12 -1.60
N LEU A 9 -11.98 -1.34 -2.11
CA LEU A 9 -10.83 -2.19 -2.48
C LEU A 9 -9.94 -1.51 -3.52
N PHE A 10 -10.53 -0.83 -4.49
CA PHE A 10 -9.80 -0.08 -5.52
C PHE A 10 -9.05 1.12 -4.92
N LEU A 11 -9.71 1.93 -4.09
CA LEU A 11 -9.06 3.06 -3.41
C LEU A 11 -7.90 2.61 -2.53
N PHE A 12 -8.08 1.50 -1.80
CA PHE A 12 -7.01 0.95 -0.99
C PHE A 12 -5.86 0.40 -1.85
N THR A 13 -6.17 -0.25 -2.98
CA THR A 13 -5.17 -0.66 -3.96
C THR A 13 -4.34 0.53 -4.47
N LEU A 14 -5.00 1.65 -4.79
CA LEU A 14 -4.31 2.89 -5.18
C LEU A 14 -3.42 3.44 -4.05
N ALA A 15 -3.86 3.37 -2.80
CA ALA A 15 -3.04 3.80 -1.66
C ALA A 15 -1.77 2.94 -1.52
N ILE A 16 -1.85 1.62 -1.77
CA ILE A 16 -0.68 0.73 -1.77
C ILE A 16 0.25 1.06 -2.95
N PHE A 17 -0.28 1.34 -4.14
CA PHE A 17 0.55 1.81 -5.26
C PHE A 17 1.24 3.15 -4.93
N ALA A 18 0.51 4.10 -4.34
CA ALA A 18 1.06 5.37 -3.88
C ALA A 18 2.18 5.15 -2.86
N ARG A 19 2.02 4.20 -1.91
CA ARG A 19 3.07 3.85 -0.94
C ARG A 19 4.36 3.39 -1.60
N VAL A 20 4.27 2.58 -2.65
CA VAL A 20 5.43 2.10 -3.42
C VAL A 20 6.07 3.24 -4.21
N ILE A 21 5.28 4.07 -4.88
CA ILE A 21 5.83 5.22 -5.64
C ILE A 21 6.51 6.21 -4.68
N LEU A 22 5.86 6.54 -3.57
CA LEU A 22 6.37 7.48 -2.58
C LEU A 22 7.66 6.97 -1.93
N SER A 23 7.82 5.66 -1.70
CA SER A 23 9.09 5.14 -1.15
C SER A 23 10.26 5.40 -2.11
N PHE A 24 10.07 5.19 -3.42
CA PHE A 24 11.07 5.52 -4.43
C PHE A 24 11.33 7.02 -4.54
N VAL A 25 10.28 7.85 -4.58
CA VAL A 25 10.42 9.31 -4.70
C VAL A 25 11.12 9.90 -3.47
N MET A 26 10.81 9.41 -2.26
CA MET A 26 11.49 9.82 -1.03
C MET A 26 12.97 9.44 -1.05
N GLN A 27 13.32 8.25 -1.56
CA GLN A 27 14.70 7.81 -1.70
C GLN A 27 15.47 8.64 -2.75
N LEU A 28 14.83 9.00 -3.86
CA LEU A 28 15.42 9.84 -4.91
C LEU A 28 15.64 11.29 -4.48
N SER A 29 14.97 11.74 -3.42
CA SER A 29 15.06 13.13 -2.92
C SER A 29 16.40 13.44 -2.21
N ALA A 30 17.36 12.52 -2.20
CA ALA A 30 18.70 12.69 -1.62
C ALA A 30 18.69 13.25 -0.18
N GLY A 31 17.69 12.88 0.62
CA GLY A 31 17.53 13.36 2.00
C GLY A 31 16.96 14.77 2.15
N ARG A 32 16.55 15.45 1.07
CA ARG A 32 15.93 16.79 1.09
C ARG A 32 14.59 16.82 0.36
N PRO A 33 13.58 16.02 0.78
CA PRO A 33 12.26 16.04 0.16
C PRO A 33 11.53 17.37 0.43
N HIS A 34 10.71 17.79 -0.54
CA HIS A 34 9.84 18.96 -0.37
C HIS A 34 8.81 18.72 0.76
N PRO A 35 8.44 19.73 1.58
CA PRO A 35 7.52 19.53 2.71
C PRO A 35 6.18 18.87 2.33
N VAL A 36 5.63 19.24 1.16
CA VAL A 36 4.39 18.65 0.62
C VAL A 36 4.53 17.14 0.39
N LEU A 37 5.68 16.69 -0.13
CA LEU A 37 5.95 15.27 -0.36
C LEU A 37 6.01 14.50 0.96
N VAL A 38 6.64 15.08 1.98
CA VAL A 38 6.72 14.48 3.33
C VAL A 38 5.31 14.31 3.92
N SER A 39 4.47 15.35 3.84
CA SER A 39 3.09 15.29 4.34
C SER A 39 2.25 14.23 3.63
N ILE A 40 2.35 14.13 2.30
CA ILE A 40 1.64 13.11 1.53
C ILE A 40 2.14 11.72 1.90
N ASN A 41 3.45 11.52 2.02
CA ASN A 41 4.04 10.26 2.45
C ASN A 41 3.57 9.85 3.85
N LEU A 42 3.52 10.78 4.80
CA LEU A 42 3.00 10.49 6.15
C LEU A 42 1.53 10.06 6.12
N LEU A 43 0.69 10.73 5.34
CA LEU A 43 -0.73 10.39 5.22
C LEU A 43 -0.92 9.00 4.60
N VAL A 44 -0.24 8.71 3.49
CA VAL A 44 -0.29 7.39 2.85
C VAL A 44 0.23 6.31 3.80
N ASN A 45 1.27 6.62 4.56
CA ASN A 45 1.81 5.69 5.55
C ASN A 45 0.79 5.39 6.64
N GLN A 46 0.15 6.39 7.22
CA GLN A 46 -0.87 6.18 8.27
C GLN A 46 -2.04 5.31 7.80
N ILE A 47 -2.46 5.46 6.54
CA ILE A 47 -3.57 4.66 5.96
C ILE A 47 -3.13 3.21 5.71
N THR A 48 -1.91 3.00 5.22
CA THR A 48 -1.46 1.68 4.74
C THR A 48 -0.75 0.84 5.80
N GLU A 49 -0.13 1.47 6.80
CA GLU A 49 0.69 0.80 7.81
C GLU A 49 -0.06 -0.22 8.69
N PRO A 50 -1.33 -0.02 9.08
CA PRO A 50 -2.07 -1.03 9.84
C PRO A 50 -2.16 -2.39 9.14
N VAL A 51 -2.12 -2.40 7.79
CA VAL A 51 -2.17 -3.62 6.97
C VAL A 51 -0.76 -4.08 6.58
N LEU A 52 0.10 -3.15 6.14
CA LEU A 52 1.46 -3.48 5.71
C LEU A 52 2.37 -3.89 6.86
N GLY A 53 2.28 -3.24 8.02
CA GLY A 53 3.14 -3.46 9.17
C GLY A 53 3.12 -4.90 9.69
N PRO A 54 1.94 -5.50 9.95
CA PRO A 54 1.85 -6.91 10.33
C PRO A 54 2.43 -7.86 9.28
N ILE A 55 2.15 -7.63 8.00
CA ILE A 55 2.66 -8.47 6.91
C ILE A 55 4.17 -8.35 6.79
N ARG A 56 4.72 -7.13 6.91
CA ARG A 56 6.16 -6.87 6.87
C ARG A 56 6.89 -7.61 7.99
N LYS A 57 6.32 -7.67 9.20
CA LYS A 57 6.91 -8.41 10.34
C LYS A 57 6.94 -9.92 10.12
N SER A 58 6.01 -10.45 9.33
CA SER A 58 5.94 -11.87 9.00
C SER A 58 6.88 -12.27 7.85
N LEU A 59 7.38 -11.30 7.07
CA LEU A 59 8.29 -11.55 5.97
C LEU A 59 9.75 -11.58 6.46
N PRO A 60 10.61 -12.41 5.85
CA PRO A 60 12.05 -12.30 6.04
C PRO A 60 12.55 -10.90 5.67
N SER A 61 13.62 -10.44 6.33
CA SER A 61 14.21 -9.14 6.01
C SER A 61 14.99 -9.21 4.70
N PHE A 62 14.53 -8.51 3.65
CA PHE A 62 15.16 -8.50 2.33
C PHE A 62 16.06 -7.28 2.12
N GLY A 63 17.09 -7.13 2.98
CA GLY A 63 18.13 -6.11 2.76
C GLY A 63 17.60 -4.66 2.68
N GLY A 64 16.55 -4.34 3.44
CA GLY A 64 15.94 -3.00 3.46
C GLY A 64 14.82 -2.78 2.44
N PHE A 65 14.55 -3.74 1.54
CA PHE A 65 13.38 -3.70 0.67
C PHE A 65 12.13 -4.23 1.35
N ASP A 66 11.05 -3.47 1.23
CA ASP A 66 9.73 -3.84 1.74
C ASP A 66 8.89 -4.53 0.65
N PHE A 67 8.76 -5.85 0.74
CA PHE A 67 7.90 -6.64 -0.15
C PHE A 67 6.46 -6.79 0.36
N SER A 68 6.13 -6.25 1.53
CA SER A 68 4.76 -6.30 2.05
C SER A 68 3.70 -5.69 1.12
N PRO A 69 3.98 -4.62 0.33
CA PRO A 69 3.02 -4.10 -0.65
C PRO A 69 2.62 -5.13 -1.69
N MET A 70 3.56 -5.95 -2.18
CA MET A 70 3.26 -6.98 -3.18
C MET A 70 2.33 -8.05 -2.62
N VAL A 71 2.59 -8.49 -1.39
CA VAL A 71 1.72 -9.45 -0.69
C VAL A 71 0.33 -8.88 -0.50
N VAL A 72 0.20 -7.62 -0.07
CA VAL A 72 -1.09 -6.95 0.08
C VAL A 72 -1.83 -6.83 -1.25
N LEU A 73 -1.15 -6.45 -2.34
CA LEU A 73 -1.78 -6.37 -3.66
C LEU A 73 -2.34 -7.71 -4.12
N ILE A 74 -1.61 -8.80 -3.91
CA ILE A 74 -2.09 -10.15 -4.22
C ILE A 74 -3.36 -10.46 -3.42
N ILE A 75 -3.35 -10.19 -2.11
CA ILE A 75 -4.52 -10.38 -1.23
C ILE A 75 -5.71 -9.56 -1.73
N LEU A 76 -5.52 -8.29 -2.08
CA LEU A 76 -6.59 -7.42 -2.58
C LEU A 76 -7.18 -7.91 -3.89
N ILE A 77 -6.36 -8.42 -4.82
CA ILE A 77 -6.83 -9.01 -6.07
C ILE A 77 -7.69 -10.25 -5.80
N LEU A 78 -7.27 -11.12 -4.88
CA LEU A 78 -8.04 -12.29 -4.49
C LEU A 78 -9.35 -11.91 -3.80
N LEU A 79 -9.32 -10.95 -2.87
CA LEU A 79 -10.51 -10.45 -2.19
C LEU A 79 -11.53 -9.88 -3.19
N ARG A 80 -11.07 -9.09 -4.17
CA ARG A 80 -11.94 -8.55 -5.20
C ARG A 80 -12.61 -9.66 -6.02
N LYS A 81 -11.84 -10.67 -6.45
CA LYS A 81 -12.40 -11.82 -7.19
C LYS A 81 -13.43 -12.59 -6.37
N VAL A 82 -13.18 -12.78 -5.07
CA VAL A 82 -14.12 -13.48 -4.18
C VAL A 82 -15.40 -12.65 -3.99
N VAL A 83 -15.27 -11.34 -3.78
CA VAL A 83 -16.42 -10.42 -3.67
C VAL A 83 -17.28 -10.44 -4.93
N ASP A 84 -16.65 -10.36 -6.10
CA ASP A 84 -17.35 -10.38 -7.40
C ASP A 84 -18.01 -11.73 -7.70
N ALA A 85 -17.49 -12.83 -7.14
CA ALA A 85 -18.04 -14.17 -7.34
C ALA A 85 -19.17 -14.52 -6.35
N ALA A 86 -19.18 -13.90 -5.15
CA ALA A 86 -20.05 -14.28 -4.04
C ALA A 86 -21.26 -13.35 -3.85
N LEU A 87 -21.26 -12.16 -4.43
CA LEU A 87 -22.29 -11.12 -4.23
C LEU A 87 -22.84 -10.60 -5.56
#